data_AF-A0A5A5T6U7-F1
#
_entry.id   AF-A0A5A5T6U7-F1
#
_cell.length_a   1.000
_cell.length_b   1.000
_cell.length_c   1.000
_cell.angle_alpha   90.00
_cell.angle_beta   90.00
_cell.angle_gamma   90.00
#
_symmetry.space_group_name_H-M   'P 1'
#
loop_
_entity.id
_entity.type
_entity.pdbx_description
1 polymer ?
#
loop_
_entity_poly.entity_id
_entity_poly.type
_entity_poly.pdbx_seq_one_letter_code
_entity_poly.pdbx_strand_id
1 'polypeptide(L)' 'METTQQTPPDIFQANCLSRHVLQLIADQWTPLVIYALERDTMRFGQLLKRIDGISKKC' A
#
# COMPACT_ATOMS: atom_id res chain seq x y z
N MET A 1 27.96 24.45 -9.45
CA MET A 1 27.76 23.01 -9.70
C MET A 1 27.43 22.39 -8.36
N GLU A 2 26.16 22.39 -7.97
CA GLU A 2 25.74 21.81 -6.69
C GLU A 2 25.49 20.32 -6.91
N THR A 3 26.44 19.49 -6.46
CA THR A 3 26.27 18.05 -6.38
C THR A 3 25.24 17.78 -5.29
N THR A 4 24.01 17.46 -5.66
CA THR A 4 23.02 16.89 -4.73
C THR A 4 23.56 15.56 -4.21
N GLN A 5 24.22 15.58 -3.06
CA GLN A 5 24.60 14.38 -2.33
C GLN A 5 23.31 13.66 -1.90
N GLN A 6 22.87 12.67 -2.69
CA GLN A 6 21.73 11.83 -2.34
C GLN A 6 22.17 10.84 -1.27
N THR A 7 21.92 11.18 -0.01
CA THR A 7 21.96 10.20 1.08
C THR A 7 20.87 9.16 0.81
N PRO A 8 21.15 7.85 0.91
CA PRO A 8 20.13 6.83 0.71
C PRO A 8 18.96 7.05 1.69
N PRO A 9 17.71 6.91 1.22
CA PRO A 9 16.55 7.11 2.08
C PRO A 9 16.57 6.11 3.24
N ASP A 10 16.63 6.63 4.47
CA ASP A 10 16.61 5.83 5.70
C ASP A 10 15.17 5.62 6.17
N ILE A 11 14.70 4.37 6.11
CA ILE A 11 13.35 3.99 6.55
C ILE A 11 13.14 4.12 8.05
N PHE A 12 14.21 4.25 8.85
CA PHE A 12 14.13 4.46 10.29
C PHE A 12 13.91 5.93 10.67
N GLN A 13 14.01 6.87 9.72
CA GLN A 13 13.65 8.28 9.92
C GLN A 13 12.15 8.52 9.86
N ALA A 14 11.63 9.36 10.75
CA ALA A 14 10.20 9.70 10.83
C ALA A 14 9.66 10.29 9.52
N ASN A 15 10.45 11.11 8.83
CA ASN A 15 10.02 11.87 7.64
C ASN A 15 10.34 11.15 6.32
N CYS A 16 10.67 9.86 6.35
CA CYS A 16 10.99 9.12 5.14
C CYS A 16 9.73 8.83 4.33
N LEU A 17 9.67 9.31 3.08
CA LEU A 17 8.52 9.11 2.18
C LEU A 17 8.21 7.62 1.95
N SER A 18 9.22 6.75 2.02
CA SER A 18 9.04 5.30 1.92
C SER A 18 8.15 4.73 3.04
N ARG A 19 8.10 5.39 4.21
CA ARG A 19 7.18 4.98 5.30
C ARG A 19 5.72 5.15 4.92
N HIS A 20 5.36 6.13 4.10
CA HIS A 20 3.97 6.29 3.65
C HIS A 20 3.54 5.11 2.79
N VAL A 21 4.42 4.65 1.89
CA VAL A 21 4.16 3.47 1.06
C VAL A 21 4.08 2.22 1.93
N LEU A 22 5.01 2.06 2.88
CA LEU A 22 4.99 0.94 3.82
C LEU A 22 3.69 0.91 4.63
N GLN A 23 3.23 2.07 5.10
CA GLN A 23 1.98 2.17 5.85
C GLN A 23 0.75 1.84 5.00
N LEU A 24 0.74 2.20 3.71
CA LEU A 24 -0.30 1.80 2.78
C LEU A 24 -0.30 0.28 2.57
N ILE A 25 0.88 -0.33 2.37
CA ILE A 25 1.01 -1.78 2.17
C ILE A 25 0.63 -2.54 3.44
N ALA A 26 0.96 -2.00 4.61
CA ALA A 26 0.65 -2.58 5.92
C ALA A 26 -0.79 -2.29 6.40
N ASP A 27 -1.58 -1.55 5.62
CA ASP A 27 -2.99 -1.31 5.95
C ASP A 27 -3.77 -2.64 6.00
N GLN A 28 -4.84 -2.65 6.81
CA GLN A 28 -5.65 -3.84 7.08
C GLN A 28 -6.09 -4.60 5.82
N TRP A 29 -6.43 -3.88 4.75
CA TRP A 29 -7.03 -4.48 3.56
C TRP A 29 -6.08 -4.55 2.37
N THR A 30 -5.04 -3.72 2.32
CA THR A 30 -4.14 -3.62 1.16
C THR A 30 -3.49 -4.96 0.79
N PRO A 31 -2.91 -5.76 1.71
CA PRO A 31 -2.34 -7.06 1.37
C PRO A 31 -3.37 -8.01 0.76
N LEU A 32 -4.61 -8.00 1.28
CA LEU A 32 -5.69 -8.86 0.79
C LEU A 32 -6.14 -8.47 -0.62
N VAL A 33 -6.20 -7.16 -0.90
CA VAL A 33 -6.51 -6.64 -2.24
C VAL A 33 -5.41 -7.01 -3.23
N ILE A 34 -4.14 -6.80 -2.87
CA ILE A 34 -2.99 -7.18 -3.73
C ILE A 34 -3.01 -8.68 -4.02
N TYR A 35 -3.21 -9.51 -2.99
CA TYR A 35 -3.28 -10.96 -3.16
C TYR A 35 -4.48 -11.42 -4.01
N ALA A 36 -5.63 -10.74 -3.89
CA ALA A 36 -6.79 -11.03 -4.73
C ALA A 36 -6.53 -10.72 -6.21
N LEU A 37 -5.83 -9.61 -6.47
CA LEU A 37 -5.50 -9.14 -7.82
C LEU A 37 -4.29 -9.84 -8.46
N GLU A 38 -3.46 -10.52 -7.66
CA GLU A 38 -2.35 -11.34 -8.17
C GLU A 38 -2.84 -12.40 -9.17
N ARG A 39 -4.04 -12.97 -8.93
CA ARG A 39 -4.57 -14.08 -9.71
C ARG A 39 -5.38 -13.65 -10.94
N ASP A 40 -6.18 -12.60 -10.82
CA ASP A 40 -7.05 -12.12 -11.90
C ASP A 40 -7.50 -10.67 -11.68
N THR A 41 -7.93 -10.00 -12.75
CA THR A 41 -8.51 -8.66 -12.67
C THR A 41 -9.91 -8.73 -12.06
N MET A 42 -10.11 -8.04 -10.94
CA MET A 42 -11.38 -8.02 -10.23
C MET A 42 -12.02 -6.63 -10.27
N ARG A 43 -13.33 -6.57 -10.53
CA ARG A 43 -14.11 -5.33 -10.32
C ARG A 43 -14.25 -5.07 -8.82
N PHE A 44 -14.43 -3.80 -8.44
CA PHE A 44 -14.59 -3.39 -7.04
C PHE A 44 -15.64 -4.21 -6.26
N GLY A 45 -16.81 -4.45 -6.85
CA GLY A 45 -17.86 -5.26 -6.21
C GLY A 45 -17.49 -6.74 -6.02
N GLN A 46 -16.57 -7.27 -6.81
CA GLN A 46 -16.06 -8.64 -6.65
C GLN A 46 -15.02 -8.69 -5.51
N LEU A 47 -14.16 -7.68 -5.39
CA LEU A 47 -13.24 -7.54 -4.26
C LEU A 47 -13.98 -7.46 -2.92
N LEU A 48 -15.04 -6.64 -2.84
CA LEU A 48 -15.87 -6.51 -1.64
C LEU A 48 -16.57 -7.81 -1.23
N LYS A 49 -16.94 -8.67 -2.20
CA LYS A 49 -17.55 -9.97 -1.92
C LYS A 49 -16.53 -11.02 -1.51
N ARG A 50 -15.30 -10.92 -2.01
CA ARG A 50 -14.23 -11.89 -1.77
C ARG A 50 -13.56 -11.66 -0.42
N ILE A 51 -13.36 -10.41 -0.04
CA ILE A 51 -12.72 -10.03 1.22
C ILE A 51 -13.83 -9.85 2.26
N ASP A 52 -14.05 -10.87 3.08
CA ASP A 52 -15.08 -10.82 4.11
C ASP A 52 -14.75 -9.77 5.19
N GLY A 53 -15.79 -9.08 5.68
CA GLY A 53 -15.65 -8.03 6.70
C GLY A 53 -15.11 -6.67 6.23
N ILE A 54 -14.73 -6.52 4.95
CA ILE A 54 -14.38 -5.20 4.41
C ILE A 54 -15.64 -4.34 4.26
N SER A 55 -15.70 -3.23 4.99
CA SER A 55 -16.80 -2.27 4.87
C SER A 55 -16.43 -1.13 3.95
N LYS A 56 -17.38 -0.69 3.14
CA LYS A 56 -17.24 0.60 2.44
C LYS A 56 -17.24 1.69 3.49
N LYS A 57 -16.20 2.51 3.50
CA LYS A 57 -16.26 3.78 4.24
C LYS A 57 -17.36 4.61 3.55
N CYS A 58 -18.44 4.89 4.28
CA CYS A 58 -19.51 5.79 3.84
C CYS A 58 -18.97 7.21 3.69
#